data_AF-A0A9R0J163-F1
#
_entry.id   AF-A0A9R0J163-F1
#
_cell.length_a   1.000
_cell.length_b   1.000
_cell.length_c   1.000
_cell.angle_alpha   90.00
_cell.angle_beta   90.00
_cell.angle_gamma   90.00
#
_symmetry.space_group_name_H-M   'P 1'
#
loop_
_entity.id
_entity.type
_entity.pdbx_description
1 polymer ?
#
loop_
_entity_poly.entity_id
_entity_poly.type
_entity_poly.pdbx_seq_one_letter_code
_entity_poly.pdbx_strand_id
1 'polypeptide(L)'
;MGNLNRYKRHMTDDPKCFVCGAEEESTIHILRDCPLAKVVWNRLGGPAELNSFYTAALKQWVTNNINHQDEEDMPCWATYFCLALWWIWRWRNNVVFGRSQENPPNFGAFLKCSSFMAEVKALLRGLELAKELQIPKLMVQLDNMAVVQVPAEVPAVEKQRWVLNDFEIGKPLGRGKFGHVYLAREKRGYGYGYHLICY
;
A
#
# COMPACT_ATOMS: atom_id res chain seq x y z
N MET A 1 9.44 -15.36 11.86
CA MET A 1 9.11 -16.39 12.87
C MET A 1 9.39 -15.75 14.23
N GLY A 2 8.46 -15.80 15.19
CA GLY A 2 8.69 -15.21 16.52
C GLY A 2 9.66 -16.03 17.39
N ASN A 3 10.22 -15.41 18.42
CA ASN A 3 11.21 -16.05 19.29
C ASN A 3 10.66 -17.26 20.02
N LEU A 4 9.37 -17.28 20.40
CA LEU A 4 8.77 -18.49 20.98
C LEU A 4 8.90 -19.70 20.03
N ASN A 5 8.72 -19.49 18.73
CA ASN A 5 8.90 -20.55 17.73
C ASN A 5 10.37 -20.89 17.49
N ARG A 6 11.28 -19.92 17.62
CA ARG A 6 12.73 -20.17 17.53
C ARG A 6 13.20 -20.98 18.74
N TYR A 7 12.70 -20.67 19.92
CA TYR A 7 13.00 -21.37 21.18
C TYR A 7 12.54 -22.83 21.11
N LYS A 8 11.29 -23.06 20.68
CA LYS A 8 10.75 -24.41 20.43
C LYS A 8 11.54 -25.22 19.38
N ARG A 9 12.32 -24.56 18.53
CA ARG A 9 13.17 -25.18 17.50
C ARG A 9 14.65 -25.15 17.87
N HIS A 10 15.00 -24.81 19.12
CA HIS A 10 16.38 -24.72 19.61
C HIS A 10 17.28 -23.78 18.78
N MET A 11 16.72 -22.68 18.27
CA MET A 11 17.43 -21.64 17.51
C MET A 11 17.67 -20.33 18.31
N THR A 12 17.26 -20.33 19.59
CA THR A 12 17.48 -19.27 20.58
C THR A 12 17.21 -19.88 21.96
N ASP A 13 17.90 -19.39 22.99
CA ASP A 13 17.72 -19.84 24.37
C ASP A 13 16.67 -19.01 25.14
N ASP A 14 16.23 -17.91 24.55
CA ASP A 14 15.28 -16.97 25.14
C ASP A 14 14.02 -16.80 24.27
N PRO A 15 12.80 -17.09 24.79
CA PRO A 15 11.55 -16.86 24.09
C PRO A 15 11.06 -15.41 24.13
N LYS A 16 11.71 -14.52 24.91
CA LYS A 16 11.26 -13.14 25.14
C LYS A 16 11.19 -12.31 23.86
N CYS A 17 10.32 -11.32 23.85
CA CYS A 17 10.23 -10.36 22.77
C CYS A 17 11.41 -9.38 22.83
N PHE A 18 12.27 -9.39 21.81
CA PHE A 18 13.39 -8.42 21.69
C PHE A 18 12.95 -6.97 21.63
N VAL A 19 11.68 -6.73 21.27
CA VAL A 19 11.16 -5.40 21.00
C VAL A 19 10.56 -4.76 22.26
N CYS A 20 9.79 -5.51 23.05
CA CYS A 20 9.10 -4.99 24.23
C CYS A 20 9.45 -5.67 25.56
N GLY A 21 10.27 -6.73 25.53
CA GLY A 21 10.68 -7.46 26.73
C GLY A 21 9.64 -8.44 27.28
N ALA A 22 8.50 -8.66 26.61
CA ALA A 22 7.50 -9.63 27.05
C ALA A 22 8.07 -11.06 27.12
N GLU A 23 7.58 -11.86 28.08
CA GLU A 23 8.10 -13.20 28.39
C GLU A 23 8.06 -14.18 27.21
N GLU A 24 7.09 -14.05 26.31
CA GLU A 24 7.00 -14.87 25.09
C GLU A 24 6.66 -14.03 23.86
N GLU A 25 7.44 -14.20 22.80
CA GLU A 25 7.18 -13.60 21.50
C GLU A 25 6.46 -14.58 20.56
N SER A 26 5.16 -14.74 20.77
CA SER A 26 4.29 -15.48 19.86
C SER A 26 3.97 -14.69 18.58
N THR A 27 3.46 -15.37 17.54
CA THR A 27 3.07 -14.70 16.29
C THR A 27 1.98 -13.64 16.51
N ILE A 28 0.97 -13.94 17.35
CA ILE A 28 -0.10 -12.99 17.65
C ILE A 28 0.41 -11.81 18.48
N HIS A 29 1.38 -12.05 19.37
CA HIS A 29 2.05 -10.98 20.08
C HIS A 29 2.76 -10.02 19.12
N ILE A 30 3.57 -10.54 18.19
CA ILE A 30 4.28 -9.69 17.20
C ILE A 30 3.30 -8.85 16.40
N LEU A 31 2.21 -9.45 15.93
CA LEU A 31 1.30 -8.82 14.98
C LEU A 31 0.26 -7.93 15.65
N ARG A 32 -0.10 -8.17 16.91
CA ARG A 32 -1.25 -7.51 17.59
C ARG A 32 -0.93 -7.01 18.99
N ASP A 33 -0.43 -7.87 19.86
CA ASP A 33 -0.43 -7.59 21.30
C ASP A 33 0.79 -6.80 21.78
N CYS A 34 1.88 -6.81 21.00
CA CYS A 34 3.08 -6.03 21.26
C CYS A 34 2.72 -4.52 21.31
N PRO A 35 3.23 -3.76 22.29
CA PRO A 35 2.95 -2.32 22.40
C PRO A 35 3.22 -1.54 21.11
N LEU A 36 4.26 -1.90 20.36
CA LEU A 36 4.58 -1.26 19.08
C LEU A 36 3.57 -1.59 17.98
N ALA A 37 3.03 -2.81 17.96
CA ALA A 37 1.94 -3.18 17.07
C ALA A 37 0.66 -2.42 17.43
N LYS A 38 0.32 -2.32 18.72
CA LYS A 38 -0.85 -1.56 19.21
C LYS A 38 -0.83 -0.09 18.79
N VAL A 39 0.34 0.56 18.77
CA VAL A 39 0.45 1.94 18.29
C VAL A 39 0.03 2.07 16.82
N VAL A 40 0.34 1.08 15.97
CA VAL A 40 -0.10 1.06 14.57
C VAL A 40 -1.61 0.90 14.49
N TRP A 41 -2.16 -0.08 15.21
CA TRP A 41 -3.60 -0.38 15.21
C TRP A 41 -4.44 0.79 15.72
N ASN A 42 -4.02 1.43 16.81
CA ASN A 42 -4.69 2.61 17.36
C ASN A 42 -4.68 3.82 16.41
N ARG A 43 -3.72 3.89 15.48
CA ARG A 43 -3.66 4.96 14.48
C ARG A 43 -4.47 4.65 13.23
N LEU A 44 -4.67 3.37 12.93
CA LEU A 44 -5.52 2.93 11.83
C LEU A 44 -7.00 3.11 12.16
N GLY A 45 -7.39 2.87 13.41
CA GLY A 45 -8.79 2.95 13.83
C GLY A 45 -9.66 1.83 13.25
N GLY A 46 -10.96 2.08 13.14
CA GLY A 46 -11.93 1.13 12.57
C GLY A 46 -12.09 -0.12 13.43
N PRO A 47 -12.08 -1.34 12.86
CA PRO A 47 -12.22 -2.58 13.62
C PRO A 47 -11.18 -2.76 14.74
N ALA A 48 -10.02 -2.08 14.66
CA ALA A 48 -9.01 -2.08 15.72
C ALA A 48 -9.41 -1.31 17.00
N GLU A 49 -10.50 -0.54 16.97
CA GLU A 49 -11.07 0.14 18.14
C GLU A 49 -11.95 -0.80 18.97
N LEU A 50 -12.38 -1.92 18.39
CA LEU A 50 -13.24 -2.88 19.04
C LEU A 50 -12.44 -3.80 19.98
N ASN A 51 -12.97 -4.06 21.17
CA ASN A 51 -12.37 -5.02 22.11
C ASN A 51 -12.21 -6.42 21.51
N SER A 52 -13.13 -6.83 20.63
CA SER A 52 -13.09 -8.11 19.91
C SER A 52 -11.82 -8.29 19.07
N PHE A 53 -11.21 -7.19 18.62
CA PHE A 53 -9.95 -7.20 17.89
C PHE A 53 -8.82 -7.81 18.72
N TYR A 54 -8.75 -7.49 20.02
CA TYR A 54 -7.67 -7.89 20.92
C TYR A 54 -7.94 -9.20 21.69
N THR A 55 -9.15 -9.75 21.60
CA THR A 55 -9.51 -10.98 22.33
C THR A 55 -9.58 -12.22 21.44
N ALA A 56 -9.76 -12.07 20.12
CA ALA A 56 -9.87 -13.19 19.20
C ALA A 56 -8.57 -14.02 19.08
N ALA A 57 -8.68 -15.32 18.85
CA ALA A 57 -7.53 -16.19 18.55
C ALA A 57 -6.93 -15.88 17.17
N LEU A 58 -5.63 -16.13 16.96
CA LEU A 58 -4.89 -15.70 15.75
C LEU A 58 -5.60 -16.01 14.43
N LYS A 59 -6.02 -17.27 14.23
CA LYS A 59 -6.68 -17.71 12.99
C LYS A 59 -7.99 -16.95 12.78
N GLN A 60 -8.83 -16.88 13.81
CA GLN A 60 -10.11 -16.19 13.75
C GLN A 60 -9.93 -14.68 13.57
N TRP A 61 -8.95 -14.08 14.27
CA TRP A 61 -8.61 -12.67 14.15
C TRP A 61 -8.22 -12.31 12.72
N VAL A 62 -7.36 -13.10 12.08
CA VAL A 62 -6.97 -12.87 10.67
C VAL A 62 -8.16 -13.05 9.74
N THR A 63 -8.94 -14.13 9.89
CA THR A 63 -10.12 -14.38 9.04
C THR A 63 -11.16 -13.28 9.16
N ASN A 64 -11.45 -12.78 10.37
CA ASN A 64 -12.44 -11.73 10.58
C ASN A 64 -12.02 -10.41 9.91
N ASN A 65 -10.72 -10.08 9.95
CA ASN A 65 -10.23 -8.82 9.40
C ASN A 65 -10.02 -8.85 7.88
N ILE A 66 -9.66 -10.00 7.30
CA ILE A 66 -9.56 -10.15 5.84
C ILE A 66 -10.95 -10.16 5.17
N ASN A 67 -11.95 -10.71 5.84
CA ASN A 67 -13.32 -10.80 5.32
C ASN A 67 -14.23 -9.67 5.82
N HIS A 68 -13.66 -8.63 6.43
CA HIS A 68 -14.45 -7.49 6.87
C HIS A 68 -15.09 -6.82 5.65
N GLN A 69 -16.37 -6.52 5.74
CA GLN A 69 -17.04 -5.76 4.69
C GLN A 69 -16.66 -4.29 4.79
N ASP A 70 -16.49 -3.64 3.66
CA ASP A 70 -16.14 -2.22 3.65
C ASP A 70 -17.27 -1.38 4.24
N GLU A 71 -16.91 -0.42 5.08
CA GLU A 71 -17.83 0.59 5.64
C GLU A 71 -17.60 1.92 4.93
N GLU A 72 -18.63 2.78 4.86
CA GLU A 72 -18.54 4.09 4.16
C GLU A 72 -17.39 4.95 4.67
N ASP A 73 -17.16 4.96 5.99
CA ASP A 73 -16.09 5.74 6.63
C ASP A 73 -14.71 5.06 6.53
N MET A 74 -14.65 3.78 6.15
CA MET A 74 -13.41 3.01 6.08
C MET A 74 -13.40 1.97 4.95
N PRO A 75 -13.29 2.42 3.68
CA PRO A 75 -13.20 1.51 2.55
C PRO A 75 -11.84 0.78 2.53
N CYS A 76 -11.86 -0.50 2.15
CA CYS A 76 -10.71 -1.38 1.97
C CYS A 76 -9.98 -1.79 3.26
N TRP A 77 -10.70 -2.05 4.35
CA TRP A 77 -10.08 -2.48 5.63
C TRP A 77 -9.14 -3.66 5.48
N ALA A 78 -9.55 -4.69 4.75
CA ALA A 78 -8.73 -5.88 4.52
C ALA A 78 -7.34 -5.52 3.94
N THR A 79 -7.28 -4.54 3.04
CA THR A 79 -6.03 -4.04 2.45
C THR A 79 -5.17 -3.33 3.50
N TYR A 80 -5.74 -2.41 4.29
CA TYR A 80 -5.00 -1.73 5.37
C TYR A 80 -4.50 -2.71 6.42
N PHE A 81 -5.33 -3.67 6.80
CA PHE A 81 -5.00 -4.74 7.72
C PHE A 81 -3.80 -5.55 7.22
N CYS A 82 -3.83 -6.03 5.97
CA CYS A 82 -2.74 -6.80 5.38
C CYS A 82 -1.43 -5.99 5.27
N LEU A 83 -1.52 -4.72 4.85
CA LEU A 83 -0.37 -3.82 4.79
C LEU A 83 0.25 -3.57 6.17
N ALA A 84 -0.59 -3.36 7.18
CA ALA A 84 -0.13 -3.17 8.55
C ALA A 84 0.54 -4.42 9.11
N LEU A 85 -0.03 -5.61 8.89
CA LEU A 85 0.59 -6.88 9.27
C LEU A 85 1.99 -7.02 8.65
N TRP A 86 2.11 -6.75 7.35
CA TRP A 86 3.38 -6.82 6.65
C TRP A 86 4.40 -5.84 7.22
N TRP A 87 4.00 -4.58 7.46
CA TRP A 87 4.87 -3.55 8.00
C TRP A 87 5.32 -3.84 9.43
N ILE A 88 4.41 -4.27 10.31
CA ILE A 88 4.73 -4.66 11.69
C ILE A 88 5.75 -5.79 11.68
N TRP A 89 5.52 -6.82 10.86
CA TRP A 89 6.44 -7.94 10.72
C TRP A 89 7.81 -7.52 10.18
N ARG A 90 7.82 -6.74 9.09
CA ARG A 90 9.05 -6.26 8.47
C ARG A 90 9.86 -5.41 9.45
N TRP A 91 9.20 -4.49 10.16
CA TRP A 91 9.84 -3.63 11.15
C TRP A 91 10.54 -4.45 12.23
N ARG A 92 9.84 -5.43 12.82
CA ARG A 92 10.40 -6.32 13.83
C ARG A 92 11.61 -7.10 13.30
N ASN A 93 11.54 -7.64 12.09
CA ASN A 93 12.66 -8.36 11.51
C ASN A 93 13.86 -7.44 11.25
N ASN A 94 13.61 -6.23 10.76
CA ASN A 94 14.67 -5.25 10.55
C ASN A 94 15.38 -4.94 11.86
N VAL A 95 14.66 -4.77 12.98
CA VAL A 95 15.29 -4.58 14.29
C VAL A 95 16.12 -5.80 14.71
N VAL A 96 15.56 -6.99 14.62
CA VAL A 96 16.26 -8.22 15.03
C VAL A 96 17.53 -8.51 14.20
N PHE A 97 17.55 -8.09 12.94
CA PHE A 97 18.70 -8.29 12.04
C PHE A 97 19.59 -7.04 11.89
N GLY A 98 19.45 -6.03 12.75
CA GLY A 98 20.31 -4.83 12.72
C GLY A 98 20.12 -3.95 11.48
N ARG A 99 18.94 -3.98 10.87
CA ARG A 99 18.53 -3.19 9.69
C ARG A 99 17.51 -2.10 10.04
N SER A 100 17.53 -1.60 11.27
CA SER A 100 16.60 -0.58 11.77
C SER A 100 16.59 0.71 10.92
N GLN A 101 17.69 1.03 10.26
CA GLN A 101 17.83 2.14 9.31
C GLN A 101 16.92 2.03 8.07
N GLU A 102 16.46 0.83 7.73
CA GLU A 102 15.52 0.62 6.61
C GLU A 102 14.06 0.86 7.01
N ASN A 103 13.81 1.06 8.31
CA ASN A 103 12.47 1.33 8.81
C ASN A 103 12.11 2.80 8.62
N PRO A 104 10.81 3.11 8.39
CA PRO A 104 10.34 4.49 8.41
C PRO A 104 10.70 5.17 9.74
N PRO A 105 11.01 6.48 9.72
CA PRO A 105 11.56 7.20 10.87
C PRO A 105 10.63 7.22 12.10
N ASN A 106 9.33 7.00 11.90
CA ASN A 106 8.39 6.80 12.99
C ASN A 106 7.41 5.64 12.71
N PHE A 107 6.99 4.98 13.79
CA PHE A 107 5.92 3.98 13.75
C PHE A 107 4.66 4.59 13.11
N GLY A 108 4.11 3.93 12.10
CA GLY A 108 2.93 4.41 11.38
C GLY A 108 3.19 5.46 10.30
N ALA A 109 4.43 5.86 9.99
CA ALA A 109 4.69 6.70 8.80
C ALA A 109 4.15 6.07 7.51
N PHE A 110 4.23 4.74 7.42
CA PHE A 110 3.71 3.98 6.29
C PHE A 110 2.19 4.09 6.12
N LEU A 111 1.45 4.45 7.18
CA LEU A 111 0.01 4.72 7.11
C LEU A 111 -0.29 6.05 6.42
N LYS A 112 0.62 7.03 6.50
CA LYS A 112 0.49 8.33 5.83
C LYS A 112 0.89 8.29 4.36
N CYS A 113 1.75 7.35 3.98
CA CYS A 113 2.32 7.22 2.64
C CYS A 113 2.27 5.77 2.17
N SER A 114 1.11 5.12 2.12
CA SER A 114 1.03 3.96 1.23
C SER A 114 1.03 4.51 -0.20
N SER A 115 1.95 4.03 -1.04
CA SER A 115 1.97 4.39 -2.47
C SER A 115 0.60 4.14 -3.09
N PHE A 116 -0.08 3.07 -2.69
CA PHE A 116 -1.48 2.80 -2.99
C PHE A 116 -2.44 3.94 -2.62
N MET A 117 -2.38 4.50 -1.41
CA MET A 117 -3.23 5.63 -1.00
C MET A 117 -2.92 6.91 -1.75
N ALA A 118 -1.64 7.16 -2.02
CA ALA A 118 -1.21 8.29 -2.83
C ALA A 118 -1.71 8.14 -4.28
N GLU A 119 -1.62 6.93 -4.84
CA GLU A 119 -2.10 6.58 -6.18
C GLU A 119 -3.63 6.64 -6.27
N VAL A 120 -4.36 6.11 -5.28
CA VAL A 120 -5.84 6.15 -5.23
C VAL A 120 -6.35 7.58 -5.07
N LYS A 121 -5.74 8.38 -4.18
CA LYS A 121 -6.10 9.81 -4.04
C LYS A 121 -5.75 10.61 -5.29
N ALA A 122 -4.60 10.34 -5.91
CA ALA A 122 -4.22 10.97 -7.18
C ALA A 122 -5.19 10.60 -8.30
N LEU A 123 -5.62 9.33 -8.37
CA LEU A 123 -6.62 8.85 -9.32
C LEU A 123 -7.97 9.55 -9.13
N LEU A 124 -8.48 9.57 -7.90
CA LEU A 124 -9.78 10.19 -7.58
C LEU A 124 -9.80 11.67 -7.99
N ARG A 125 -8.76 12.42 -7.59
CA ARG A 125 -8.62 13.84 -7.98
C ARG A 125 -8.44 14.01 -9.49
N GLY A 126 -7.70 13.13 -10.15
CA GLY A 126 -7.53 13.13 -11.60
C GLY A 126 -8.85 12.89 -12.35
N LEU A 127 -9.72 12.01 -11.83
CA LEU A 127 -11.04 11.73 -12.41
C LEU A 127 -12.03 12.88 -12.20
N GLU A 128 -12.06 13.49 -11.01
CA GLU A 128 -12.86 14.68 -10.73
C GLU A 128 -12.51 15.82 -11.70
N LEU A 129 -11.22 16.09 -11.87
CA LEU A 129 -10.74 17.12 -12.79
C LEU A 129 -11.06 16.77 -14.26
N ALA A 130 -10.91 15.51 -14.67
CA ALA A 130 -11.25 15.09 -16.03
C ALA A 130 -12.74 15.28 -16.33
N LYS A 131 -13.61 15.07 -15.33
CA LYS A 131 -15.04 15.32 -15.42
C LYS A 131 -15.35 16.81 -15.54
N GLU A 132 -14.70 17.66 -14.74
CA GLU A 132 -14.84 19.12 -14.81
C GLU A 132 -14.39 19.67 -16.17
N LEU A 133 -13.30 19.11 -16.72
CA LEU A 133 -12.73 19.52 -18.00
C LEU A 133 -13.39 18.84 -19.22
N GLN A 134 -14.46 18.06 -19.01
CA GLN A 134 -15.17 17.32 -20.07
C GLN A 134 -14.24 16.46 -20.95
N ILE A 135 -13.20 15.86 -20.36
CA ILE A 135 -12.26 15.01 -21.09
C ILE A 135 -12.96 13.67 -21.38
N PRO A 136 -13.23 13.33 -22.64
CA PRO A 136 -14.08 12.18 -22.99
C PRO A 136 -13.39 10.84 -22.80
N LYS A 137 -12.05 10.81 -22.70
CA LYS A 137 -11.27 9.59 -22.54
C LYS A 137 -10.00 9.84 -21.75
N LEU A 138 -9.85 9.15 -20.62
CA LEU A 138 -8.69 9.22 -19.75
C LEU A 138 -7.97 7.87 -19.73
N MET A 139 -6.65 7.88 -19.95
CA MET A 139 -5.81 6.70 -19.80
C MET A 139 -5.01 6.85 -18.52
N VAL A 140 -5.29 5.98 -17.55
CA VAL A 140 -4.65 6.00 -16.23
C VAL A 140 -3.59 4.90 -16.20
N GLN A 141 -2.34 5.27 -15.93
CA GLN A 141 -1.27 4.32 -15.67
C GLN A 141 -1.00 4.30 -14.16
N LEU A 142 -1.26 3.14 -13.55
CA LEU A 142 -0.95 2.88 -12.14
C LEU A 142 0.13 1.80 -12.09
N ASP A 143 1.14 2.00 -11.26
CA ASP A 143 2.21 1.04 -10.99
C ASP A 143 1.78 -0.04 -9.99
N ASN A 144 0.62 0.13 -9.33
CA ASN A 144 0.02 -0.87 -8.45
C ASN A 144 -1.22 -1.55 -9.07
N MET A 145 -1.06 -2.82 -9.47
CA MET A 145 -2.13 -3.64 -10.07
C MET A 145 -3.33 -3.90 -9.15
N ALA A 146 -3.22 -3.63 -7.84
CA ALA A 146 -4.32 -3.83 -6.89
C ALA A 146 -5.51 -2.88 -7.13
N VAL A 147 -5.28 -1.69 -7.70
CA VAL A 147 -6.33 -0.68 -7.98
C VAL A 147 -7.19 -1.07 -9.20
N VAL A 148 -6.65 -1.91 -10.09
CA VAL A 148 -7.25 -2.25 -11.39
C VAL A 148 -8.23 -3.45 -11.29
N GLN A 149 -8.37 -4.08 -10.13
CA GLN A 149 -9.22 -5.28 -9.97
C GLN A 149 -10.72 -4.98 -9.73
N VAL A 150 -11.24 -3.87 -10.24
CA VAL A 150 -12.69 -3.71 -10.40
C VAL A 150 -13.10 -4.54 -11.63
N PRO A 151 -14.00 -5.52 -11.50
CA PRO A 151 -14.27 -6.46 -12.58
C PRO A 151 -15.09 -5.77 -13.66
N ALA A 152 -14.44 -5.42 -14.77
CA ALA A 152 -15.09 -5.34 -16.06
C ALA A 152 -14.29 -6.24 -17.01
N GLU A 153 -14.96 -7.19 -17.64
CA GLU A 153 -14.43 -8.00 -18.71
C GLU A 153 -13.89 -7.06 -19.81
N VAL A 154 -12.58 -6.86 -19.87
CA VAL A 154 -11.93 -6.12 -20.96
C VAL A 154 -11.18 -7.14 -21.82
N PRO A 155 -11.54 -7.30 -23.11
CA PRO A 155 -10.83 -8.19 -24.00
C PRO A 155 -9.37 -7.76 -24.12
N ALA A 156 -8.47 -8.75 -24.21
CA ALA A 156 -7.03 -8.55 -24.23
C ALA A 156 -6.63 -7.59 -25.37
N VAL A 157 -6.26 -6.36 -25.02
CA VAL A 157 -5.62 -5.42 -25.95
C VAL A 157 -4.14 -5.81 -26.03
N GLU A 158 -3.67 -6.13 -27.24
CA GLU A 158 -2.24 -6.33 -27.50
C GLU A 158 -1.45 -5.13 -26.98
N LYS A 159 -0.47 -5.41 -26.10
CA LYS A 159 0.37 -4.38 -25.48
C LYS A 159 1.28 -3.76 -26.54
N GLN A 160 0.82 -2.68 -27.15
CA GLN A 160 1.66 -1.86 -28.00
C GLN A 160 2.76 -1.22 -27.13
N ARG A 161 4.02 -1.50 -27.46
CA ARG A 161 5.18 -0.94 -26.74
C ARG A 161 5.53 0.41 -27.35
N TRP A 162 5.13 1.47 -26.67
CA TRP A 162 5.38 2.85 -27.09
C TRP A 162 6.85 3.24 -26.94
N VAL A 163 7.36 4.00 -27.90
CA VAL A 163 8.66 4.67 -27.85
C VAL A 163 8.49 6.17 -28.07
N LEU A 164 9.45 6.98 -27.61
CA LEU A 164 9.44 8.44 -27.78
C LEU A 164 9.17 8.89 -29.23
N ASN A 165 9.64 8.13 -30.21
CA ASN A 165 9.49 8.45 -31.63
C ASN A 165 8.03 8.44 -32.10
N ASP A 166 7.13 7.80 -31.36
CA ASP A 166 5.70 7.73 -31.67
C ASP A 166 4.95 9.04 -31.35
N PHE A 167 5.62 9.99 -30.68
CA PHE A 167 5.02 11.25 -30.21
C PHE A 167 5.67 12.51 -30.82
N GLU A 168 4.88 13.55 -30.96
CA GLU A 168 5.28 14.95 -31.14
C GLU A 168 5.25 15.65 -29.78
N ILE A 169 6.41 16.04 -29.27
CA ILE A 169 6.54 16.68 -27.97
C ILE A 169 6.31 18.18 -28.12
N GLY A 170 5.27 18.68 -27.47
CA GLY A 170 4.89 20.09 -27.39
C GLY A 170 5.57 20.83 -26.22
N LYS A 171 4.99 21.97 -25.84
CA LYS A 171 5.55 22.85 -24.82
C LYS A 171 5.61 22.15 -23.43
N PRO A 172 6.61 22.48 -22.59
CA PRO A 172 6.66 22.02 -21.22
C PRO A 172 5.46 22.59 -20.44
N LEU A 173 4.75 21.73 -19.73
CA LEU A 173 3.60 22.08 -18.89
C LEU A 173 4.00 22.37 -17.45
N GLY A 174 5.12 21.80 -16.98
CA GLY A 174 5.60 22.03 -15.62
C GLY A 174 6.89 21.27 -15.31
N ARG A 175 7.45 21.56 -14.15
CA ARG A 175 8.67 20.91 -13.63
C ARG A 175 8.36 20.23 -12.31
N GLY A 176 8.56 18.92 -12.25
CA GLY A 176 8.45 18.12 -11.05
C GLY A 176 9.81 17.82 -10.41
N LYS A 177 9.79 17.09 -9.28
CA LYS A 177 11.00 16.67 -8.55
C LYS A 177 11.94 15.78 -9.39
N PHE A 178 11.40 15.10 -10.40
CA PHE A 178 12.10 14.09 -11.18
C PHE A 178 12.29 14.47 -12.65
N GLY A 179 11.87 15.67 -13.07
CA GLY A 179 11.85 15.94 -14.50
C GLY A 179 10.95 17.07 -14.96
N HIS A 180 10.86 17.22 -16.28
CA HIS A 180 9.91 18.13 -16.93
C HIS A 180 8.74 17.33 -17.49
N VAL A 181 7.54 17.91 -17.38
CA VAL A 181 6.31 17.34 -17.93
C VAL A 181 6.03 18.03 -19.25
N TYR A 182 5.87 17.24 -20.31
CA TYR A 182 5.55 17.76 -21.64
C TYR A 182 4.17 17.29 -22.10
N LEU A 183 3.48 18.17 -22.81
CA LEU A 183 2.33 17.78 -23.62
C LEU A 183 2.85 17.05 -24.86
N ALA A 184 2.38 15.83 -25.12
CA ALA A 184 2.79 15.06 -26.28
C ALA A 184 1.58 14.66 -27.12
N ARG A 185 1.67 14.76 -28.44
CA ARG A 185 0.64 14.34 -29.40
C ARG A 185 1.09 13.08 -30.12
N GLU A 186 0.21 12.11 -30.31
CA GLU A 186 0.55 10.89 -31.05
C GLU A 186 0.67 11.14 -32.56
N LYS A 187 1.67 10.52 -33.22
CA LYS A 187 1.87 10.61 -34.67
C LYS A 187 1.04 9.64 -35.50
N ARG A 188 0.73 8.45 -34.96
CA ARG A 188 0.17 7.31 -35.73
C ARG A 188 -1.34 7.12 -35.57
N GLY A 189 -1.98 7.83 -34.66
CA GLY A 189 -3.43 7.84 -34.49
C GLY A 189 -4.09 9.03 -35.19
N TYR A 190 -5.39 8.91 -35.47
CA TYR A 190 -6.25 10.01 -35.90
C TYR A 190 -6.30 11.11 -34.81
N GLY A 191 -5.23 11.89 -34.63
CA GLY A 191 -5.20 13.22 -34.02
C GLY A 191 -5.77 13.49 -32.62
N TYR A 192 -6.34 12.53 -31.87
CA TYR A 192 -7.17 12.82 -30.68
C TYR A 192 -6.57 12.40 -29.33
N GLY A 193 -5.27 12.09 -29.25
CA GLY A 193 -4.61 11.73 -27.98
C GLY A 193 -3.54 12.74 -27.56
N TYR A 194 -3.75 13.39 -26.42
CA TYR A 194 -2.69 14.14 -25.71
C TYR A 194 -2.19 13.31 -24.54
N HIS A 195 -0.87 13.15 -24.45
CA HIS A 195 -0.19 12.34 -23.44
C HIS A 195 0.71 13.24 -22.60
N LEU A 196 0.84 12.92 -21.31
CA LEU A 196 1.81 13.54 -20.42
C LEU A 196 3.03 12.64 -20.35
N ILE A 197 4.17 13.14 -20.82
CA ILE A 197 5.45 12.42 -20.75
C ILE A 197 6.33 13.10 -19.71
N CYS A 198 6.75 12.33 -18.72
CA CYS A 198 7.71 12.75 -17.69
C CYS A 198 9.09 12.17 -18.01
N TYR A 199 10.09 13.06 -18.13
CA TYR A 199 11.52 12.72 -18.23
C TYR A 199 12.30 13.52 -17.19
#